data_AF-A0A7C5HTJ5-F1
#
_entry.id   AF-A0A7C5HTJ5-F1
#
_cell.length_a   1.000
_cell.length_b   1.000
_cell.length_c   1.000
_cell.angle_alpha   90.00
_cell.angle_beta   90.00
_cell.angle_gamma   90.00
#
_symmetry.space_group_name_H-M   'P 1'
#
loop_
_entity.id
_entity.type
_entity.pdbx_description
1 polymer ?
#
loop_
_entity_poly.entity_id
_entity_poly.type
_entity_poly.pdbx_seq_one_letter_code
_entity_poly.pdbx_strand_id
1 'polypeptide(L)'
;MAKKKGLSAREVLEGVYNLLKKKFKAKEIKLPKPATAEVGNDSDWHRTRIGYIKYEKFLLLKLNSSKAWIISLGTVCGDYPANRYDCDLAAIPISKKRKIAHEGFKLLKKNSYFKNSIIFSLYTGELAVKENTFGRKIIEILGRELDKFIAKEAEIDHRYFNLDFTPVVKSPLEYKPKLIDFLSEIAISVLSS
;
A
#
# COMPACT_ATOMS: atom_id res chain seq x y z
N MET A 1 32.67 -7.31 0.31
CA MET A 1 31.34 -7.48 0.92
C MET A 1 30.33 -6.67 0.13
N ALA A 2 29.34 -7.30 -0.51
CA ALA A 2 28.30 -6.55 -1.21
C ALA A 2 27.54 -5.68 -0.19
N LYS A 3 27.55 -4.36 -0.36
CA LYS A 3 26.67 -3.46 0.40
C LYS A 3 25.25 -4.00 0.26
N LYS A 4 24.61 -4.43 1.35
CA LYS A 4 23.20 -4.80 1.32
C LYS A 4 22.42 -3.56 0.87
N LYS A 5 21.97 -3.58 -0.38
CA LYS A 5 21.16 -2.51 -0.97
C LYS A 5 19.88 -2.37 -0.15
N GLY A 6 19.55 -1.16 0.27
CA GLY A 6 18.25 -0.87 0.87
C GLY A 6 17.14 -1.06 -0.16
N LEU A 7 15.92 -1.29 0.34
CA LEU A 7 14.73 -1.45 -0.47
C LEU A 7 13.86 -0.20 -0.35
N SER A 8 13.33 0.28 -1.47
CA SER A 8 12.25 1.27 -1.47
C SER A 8 11.01 0.73 -0.76
N ALA A 9 10.14 1.63 -0.29
CA ALA A 9 8.84 1.27 0.29
C ALA A 9 8.02 0.35 -0.65
N ARG A 10 8.06 0.65 -1.96
CA ARG A 10 7.41 -0.17 -2.98
C ARG A 10 7.99 -1.58 -3.07
N GLU A 11 9.32 -1.73 -3.12
CA GLU A 11 9.96 -3.05 -3.14
C GLU A 11 9.60 -3.85 -1.88
N VAL A 12 9.48 -3.18 -0.71
CA VAL A 12 9.00 -3.82 0.52
C VAL A 12 7.56 -4.31 0.38
N LEU A 13 6.63 -3.45 -0.07
CA LEU A 13 5.21 -3.83 -0.21
C LEU A 13 4.99 -4.90 -1.31
N GLU A 14 5.75 -4.84 -2.40
CA GLU A 14 5.81 -5.90 -3.43
C GLU A 14 6.32 -7.21 -2.83
N GLY A 15 7.36 -7.16 -1.99
CA GLY A 15 7.87 -8.30 -1.23
C GLY A 15 6.81 -8.93 -0.34
N VAL A 16 6.08 -8.12 0.44
CA VAL A 16 4.99 -8.58 1.32
C VAL A 16 3.88 -9.24 0.50
N TYR A 17 3.43 -8.61 -0.57
CA TYR A 17 2.42 -9.16 -1.48
C TYR A 17 2.84 -10.53 -2.03
N ASN A 18 4.09 -10.66 -2.47
CA ASN A 18 4.62 -11.92 -3.02
C ASN A 18 4.79 -13.01 -1.96
N LEU A 19 5.20 -12.64 -0.74
CA LEU A 19 5.32 -13.58 0.38
C LEU A 19 3.94 -14.12 0.78
N LEU A 20 2.92 -13.26 0.88
CA LEU A 20 1.53 -13.68 1.12
C LEU A 20 1.03 -14.62 0.01
N LYS A 21 1.29 -14.29 -1.26
CA LYS A 21 0.95 -15.15 -2.40
C LYS A 21 1.55 -16.54 -2.26
N LYS A 22 2.85 -16.63 -1.95
CA LYS A 22 3.58 -17.89 -1.80
C LYS A 22 3.07 -18.69 -0.61
N LYS A 23 2.98 -18.06 0.57
CA LYS A 23 2.62 -18.71 1.84
C LYS A 23 1.24 -19.35 1.80
N PHE A 24 0.26 -18.68 1.19
CA PHE A 24 -1.12 -19.16 1.12
C PHE A 24 -1.49 -19.82 -0.21
N LYS A 25 -0.51 -20.03 -1.10
CA LYS A 25 -0.74 -20.51 -2.49
C LYS A 25 -1.89 -19.74 -3.16
N ALA A 26 -1.91 -18.43 -2.94
CA ALA A 26 -3.04 -17.59 -3.30
C ALA A 26 -3.14 -17.43 -4.82
N LYS A 27 -4.36 -17.53 -5.36
CA LYS A 27 -4.60 -17.29 -6.79
C LYS A 27 -4.53 -15.79 -7.07
N GLU A 28 -3.69 -15.41 -8.02
CA GLU A 28 -3.68 -14.06 -8.59
C GLU A 28 -4.74 -13.95 -9.69
N ILE A 29 -5.59 -12.93 -9.59
CA ILE A 29 -6.70 -12.67 -10.50
C ILE A 29 -6.46 -11.29 -11.12
N LYS A 30 -6.31 -11.25 -12.44
CA LYS A 30 -6.26 -10.00 -13.19
C LYS A 30 -7.66 -9.39 -13.26
N LEU A 31 -7.75 -8.08 -13.10
CA LEU A 31 -8.99 -7.35 -13.29
C LEU A 31 -9.29 -7.21 -14.79
N PRO A 32 -10.57 -7.15 -15.19
CA PRO A 32 -10.94 -6.93 -16.60
C PRO A 32 -10.48 -5.56 -17.12
N LYS A 33 -10.38 -4.59 -16.22
CA LYS A 33 -9.74 -3.28 -16.43
C LYS A 33 -9.21 -2.78 -15.09
N PRO A 34 -8.21 -1.89 -15.06
CA PRO A 34 -7.69 -1.36 -13.81
C PRO A 34 -8.79 -0.68 -12.98
N ALA A 35 -8.85 -0.97 -11.69
CA ALA A 35 -9.69 -0.26 -10.74
C ALA A 35 -8.90 0.93 -10.19
N THR A 36 -9.50 2.12 -10.16
CA THR A 36 -8.89 3.32 -9.58
C THR A 36 -9.67 3.75 -8.34
N ALA A 37 -8.97 3.98 -7.24
CA ALA A 37 -9.53 4.54 -6.02
C ALA A 37 -8.98 5.95 -5.82
N GLU A 38 -9.85 6.92 -5.61
CA GLU A 38 -9.46 8.31 -5.34
C GLU A 38 -8.66 8.39 -4.03
N VAL A 39 -7.54 9.11 -4.02
CA VAL A 39 -6.72 9.38 -2.83
C VAL A 39 -6.50 10.87 -2.56
N GLY A 40 -6.96 11.72 -3.47
CA GLY A 40 -7.13 13.13 -3.22
C GLY A 40 -7.76 13.84 -4.40
N ASN A 41 -8.41 14.96 -4.12
CA ASN A 41 -9.17 15.74 -5.09
C ASN A 41 -8.96 17.23 -4.80
N ASP A 42 -8.38 17.95 -5.76
CA ASP A 42 -8.15 19.40 -5.75
C ASP A 42 -8.91 20.06 -6.93
N SER A 43 -10.03 19.47 -7.33
CA SER A 43 -10.84 19.98 -8.43
C SER A 43 -11.63 21.21 -8.00
N ASP A 44 -11.75 22.18 -8.91
CA ASP A 44 -12.59 23.37 -8.77
C ASP A 44 -13.43 23.57 -10.03
N TRP A 45 -14.13 24.69 -10.13
CA TRP A 45 -15.02 24.97 -11.27
C TRP A 45 -14.29 25.10 -12.61
N HIS A 46 -12.97 25.34 -12.60
CA HIS A 46 -12.14 25.51 -13.78
C HIS A 46 -11.31 24.28 -14.15
N ARG A 47 -10.97 23.42 -13.18
CA ARG A 47 -10.03 22.31 -13.38
C ARG A 47 -10.43 21.04 -12.64
N THR A 48 -10.27 19.91 -13.30
CA THR A 48 -10.36 18.58 -12.67
C THR A 48 -8.95 18.10 -12.33
N ARG A 49 -8.67 17.90 -11.03
CA ARG A 49 -7.38 17.45 -10.52
C ARG A 49 -7.61 16.40 -9.45
N ILE A 50 -7.49 15.12 -9.84
CA ILE A 50 -7.79 13.99 -8.96
C ILE A 50 -6.61 13.02 -9.00
N GLY A 51 -6.15 12.64 -7.81
CA GLY A 51 -5.16 11.61 -7.61
C GLY A 51 -5.81 10.26 -7.30
N TYR A 52 -5.23 9.20 -7.85
CA TYR A 52 -5.75 7.84 -7.69
C TYR A 52 -4.66 6.85 -7.29
N ILE A 53 -5.09 5.76 -6.70
CA ILE A 53 -4.35 4.50 -6.68
C ILE A 53 -5.01 3.55 -7.67
N LYS A 54 -4.20 3.00 -8.57
CA LYS A 54 -4.60 2.05 -9.61
C LYS A 54 -4.25 0.62 -9.17
N TYR A 55 -5.22 -0.27 -9.27
CA TYR A 55 -5.08 -1.70 -9.04
C TYR A 55 -5.34 -2.45 -10.35
N GLU A 56 -4.44 -3.35 -10.73
CA GLU A 56 -4.56 -4.14 -11.97
C GLU A 56 -4.93 -5.61 -11.71
N LYS A 57 -4.61 -6.09 -10.51
CA LYS A 57 -4.76 -7.48 -10.10
C LYS A 57 -4.85 -7.59 -8.59
N PHE A 58 -5.32 -8.74 -8.11
CA PHE A 58 -5.35 -9.03 -6.69
C PHE A 58 -5.14 -10.52 -6.41
N LEU A 59 -4.76 -10.84 -5.18
CA LEU A 59 -4.74 -12.18 -4.63
C LEU A 59 -6.08 -12.46 -3.97
N LEU A 60 -6.61 -13.66 -4.20
CA LEU A 60 -7.63 -14.22 -3.34
C LEU A 60 -6.94 -15.00 -2.20
N LEU A 61 -6.82 -14.35 -1.05
CA LEU A 61 -6.22 -14.92 0.15
C LEU A 61 -7.30 -15.62 0.99
N LYS A 62 -7.14 -16.91 1.26
CA LYS A 62 -8.02 -17.67 2.15
C LYS A 62 -7.25 -18.01 3.41
N LEU A 63 -7.64 -17.43 4.54
CA LEU A 63 -6.98 -17.69 5.82
C LEU A 63 -7.55 -18.94 6.49
N ASN A 64 -8.87 -19.15 6.35
CA ASN A 64 -9.56 -20.35 6.83
C ASN A 64 -10.87 -20.57 6.03
N SER A 65 -11.76 -21.44 6.51
CA SER A 65 -13.02 -21.78 5.84
C SER A 65 -14.01 -20.61 5.72
N SER A 66 -13.94 -19.61 6.62
CA SER A 66 -14.90 -18.51 6.71
C SER A 66 -14.33 -17.13 6.36
N LYS A 67 -13.01 -16.94 6.44
CA LYS A 67 -12.34 -15.66 6.15
C LYS A 67 -11.57 -15.71 4.83
N ALA A 68 -12.04 -14.90 3.88
CA ALA A 68 -11.36 -14.66 2.61
C ALA A 68 -11.17 -13.16 2.39
N TRP A 69 -10.02 -12.81 1.83
CA TRP A 69 -9.60 -11.44 1.58
C TRP A 69 -9.16 -11.28 0.13
N ILE A 70 -9.47 -10.13 -0.43
CA ILE A 70 -8.82 -9.60 -1.63
C ILE A 70 -7.63 -8.80 -1.17
N ILE A 71 -6.42 -9.18 -1.59
CA ILE A 71 -5.19 -8.43 -1.33
C ILE A 71 -4.69 -7.85 -2.65
N SER A 72 -4.46 -6.55 -2.72
CA SER A 72 -4.02 -5.90 -3.96
C SER A 72 -2.92 -4.89 -3.67
N LEU A 73 -1.90 -4.89 -4.52
CA LEU A 73 -0.90 -3.83 -4.54
C LEU A 73 -1.38 -2.76 -5.51
N GLY A 74 -1.61 -1.56 -5.00
CA GLY A 74 -1.99 -0.40 -5.80
C GLY A 74 -0.79 0.49 -6.09
N THR A 75 -0.78 1.12 -7.26
CA THR A 75 0.24 2.10 -7.67
C THR A 75 -0.41 3.46 -7.91
N VAL A 76 0.24 4.53 -7.49
CA VAL A 76 -0.24 5.89 -7.72
C VAL A 76 -0.39 6.20 -9.21
N CYS A 77 -1.42 6.96 -9.55
CA CYS A 77 -1.60 7.58 -10.87
C CYS A 77 -2.51 8.82 -10.78
N GLY A 78 -2.66 9.53 -11.90
CA GLY A 78 -3.38 10.79 -11.94
C GLY A 78 -2.43 11.96 -11.64
N ASP A 79 -3.03 13.12 -11.36
CA ASP A 79 -2.29 14.37 -11.17
C ASP A 79 -2.14 14.72 -9.69
N TYR A 80 -1.65 15.93 -9.40
CA TYR A 80 -1.83 16.54 -8.08
C TYR A 80 -3.29 16.38 -7.63
N PRO A 81 -3.58 15.91 -6.40
CA PRO A 81 -2.71 15.73 -5.22
C PRO A 81 -2.12 14.31 -5.01
N ALA A 82 -2.11 13.43 -6.02
CA ALA A 82 -1.58 12.07 -5.86
C ALA A 82 -0.07 12.01 -5.62
N ASN A 83 0.67 13.05 -6.03
CA ASN A 83 2.14 13.13 -5.96
C ASN A 83 2.74 12.89 -4.57
N ARG A 84 1.94 12.99 -3.51
CA ARG A 84 2.36 12.67 -2.13
C ARG A 84 2.49 11.17 -1.85
N TYR A 85 1.91 10.32 -2.69
CA TYR A 85 1.82 8.88 -2.49
C TYR A 85 2.60 8.12 -3.58
N ASP A 86 2.99 6.89 -3.27
CA ASP A 86 3.66 6.00 -4.24
C ASP A 86 2.84 4.73 -4.50
N CYS A 87 2.62 3.92 -3.46
CA CYS A 87 1.87 2.67 -3.59
C CYS A 87 1.15 2.29 -2.29
N ASP A 88 0.24 1.33 -2.36
CA ASP A 88 -0.42 0.77 -1.18
C ASP A 88 -0.61 -0.74 -1.25
N LEU A 89 -0.86 -1.35 -0.10
CA LEU A 89 -1.30 -2.73 0.02
C LEU A 89 -2.71 -2.76 0.61
N ALA A 90 -3.71 -2.91 -0.27
CA ALA A 90 -5.11 -2.99 0.09
C ALA A 90 -5.51 -4.41 0.53
N ALA A 91 -6.38 -4.50 1.54
CA ALA A 91 -7.00 -5.75 1.97
C ALA A 91 -8.49 -5.58 2.23
N ILE A 92 -9.33 -6.27 1.46
CA ILE A 92 -10.79 -6.12 1.53
C ILE A 92 -11.44 -7.48 1.80
N PRO A 93 -12.29 -7.62 2.84
CA PRO A 93 -12.91 -8.90 3.15
C PRO A 93 -13.97 -9.22 2.12
N ILE A 94 -14.13 -10.50 1.79
CA ILE A 94 -15.18 -10.97 0.87
C ILE A 94 -15.97 -12.13 1.48
N SER A 95 -17.28 -12.12 1.22
CA SER A 95 -18.21 -13.11 1.77
C SER A 95 -18.63 -14.18 0.76
N LYS A 96 -18.53 -13.92 -0.56
CA LYS A 96 -19.02 -14.83 -1.62
C LYS A 96 -17.97 -15.10 -2.71
N LYS A 97 -17.99 -16.33 -3.25
CA LYS A 97 -17.03 -16.81 -4.26
C LYS A 97 -17.47 -16.61 -5.72
N ARG A 98 -18.72 -16.18 -5.98
CA ARG A 98 -19.24 -16.08 -7.35
C ARG A 98 -18.96 -14.69 -7.94
N LYS A 99 -18.30 -14.63 -9.11
CA LYS A 99 -17.87 -13.40 -9.84
C LYS A 99 -16.80 -12.54 -9.14
N ILE A 100 -15.83 -13.19 -8.49
CA ILE A 100 -14.74 -12.56 -7.72
C ILE A 100 -13.99 -11.44 -8.49
N ALA A 101 -13.77 -11.56 -9.81
CA ALA A 101 -13.08 -10.51 -10.57
C ALA A 101 -13.88 -9.20 -10.67
N HIS A 102 -15.20 -9.27 -10.92
CA HIS A 102 -16.06 -8.09 -11.01
C HIS A 102 -16.36 -7.50 -9.63
N GLU A 103 -16.52 -8.37 -8.63
CA GLU A 103 -16.65 -7.95 -7.23
C GLU A 103 -15.38 -7.26 -6.74
N GLY A 104 -14.20 -7.84 -7.00
CA GLY A 104 -12.90 -7.26 -6.68
C GLY A 104 -12.69 -5.90 -7.32
N PHE A 105 -13.08 -5.73 -8.60
CA PHE A 105 -13.06 -4.42 -9.26
C PHE A 105 -13.90 -3.38 -8.49
N LYS A 106 -15.15 -3.72 -8.14
CA LYS A 106 -16.06 -2.83 -7.41
C LYS A 106 -15.55 -2.49 -6.00
N LEU A 107 -14.96 -3.48 -5.32
CA LEU A 107 -14.44 -3.32 -3.97
C LEU A 107 -13.18 -2.46 -3.95
N LEU A 108 -12.23 -2.71 -4.85
CA LEU A 108 -11.00 -1.93 -4.94
C LEU A 108 -11.27 -0.47 -5.33
N LYS A 109 -12.24 -0.21 -6.21
CA LYS A 109 -12.69 1.15 -6.52
C LYS A 109 -13.21 1.91 -5.29
N LYS A 110 -13.72 1.20 -4.28
CA LYS A 110 -14.17 1.76 -3.00
C LYS A 110 -13.06 1.90 -1.96
N ASN A 111 -11.80 1.58 -2.31
CA ASN A 111 -10.66 1.82 -1.43
C ASN A 111 -10.23 3.30 -1.40
N SER A 112 -11.18 4.23 -1.54
CA SER A 112 -10.89 5.66 -1.58
C SER A 112 -10.22 6.11 -0.29
N TYR A 113 -9.21 6.97 -0.42
CA TYR A 113 -8.42 7.49 0.69
C TYR A 113 -7.88 6.38 1.60
N PHE A 114 -7.41 5.27 1.03
CA PHE A 114 -6.78 4.16 1.76
C PHE A 114 -7.69 3.50 2.82
N LYS A 115 -9.02 3.52 2.60
CA LYS A 115 -10.02 3.03 3.57
C LYS A 115 -9.73 1.61 4.10
N ASN A 116 -9.23 0.74 3.24
CA ASN A 116 -8.91 -0.66 3.51
C ASN A 116 -7.44 -0.98 3.22
N SER A 117 -6.56 0.02 3.18
CA SER A 117 -5.13 -0.23 3.03
C SER A 117 -4.56 -0.70 4.37
N ILE A 118 -3.81 -1.79 4.33
CA ILE A 118 -3.01 -2.27 5.47
C ILE A 118 -1.94 -1.21 5.74
N ILE A 119 -1.13 -0.92 4.72
CA ILE A 119 -0.06 0.07 4.72
C ILE A 119 -0.10 0.75 3.35
N PHE A 120 0.26 2.02 3.31
CA PHE A 120 0.56 2.75 2.07
C PHE A 120 1.90 3.47 2.22
N SER A 121 2.48 3.90 1.12
CA SER A 121 3.77 4.58 1.08
C SER A 121 3.62 6.00 0.56
N LEU A 122 4.42 6.88 1.15
CA LEU A 122 4.58 8.25 0.70
C LEU A 122 5.70 8.31 -0.33
N TYR A 123 5.72 9.37 -1.15
CA TYR A 123 6.79 9.62 -2.11
C TYR A 123 8.17 9.80 -1.45
N THR A 124 8.20 10.16 -0.16
CA THR A 124 9.41 10.24 0.68
C THR A 124 10.03 8.86 0.97
N GLY A 125 9.33 7.77 0.67
CA GLY A 125 9.71 6.40 1.06
C GLY A 125 9.20 5.98 2.44
N GLU A 126 8.51 6.86 3.17
CA GLU A 126 7.91 6.50 4.45
C GLU A 126 6.72 5.54 4.26
N LEU A 127 6.61 4.55 5.15
CA LEU A 127 5.43 3.71 5.27
C LEU A 127 4.46 4.35 6.25
N ALA A 128 3.22 4.49 5.83
CA ALA A 128 2.15 5.10 6.60
C ALA A 128 0.96 4.15 6.74
N VAL A 129 0.21 4.37 7.82
CA VAL A 129 -0.96 3.58 8.18
C VAL A 129 -2.11 4.53 8.45
N LYS A 130 -3.27 4.26 7.86
CA LYS A 130 -4.49 5.02 8.15
C LYS A 130 -5.16 4.42 9.39
N GLU A 131 -5.75 5.25 10.24
CA GLU A 131 -6.63 4.76 11.30
C GLU A 131 -7.92 4.18 10.68
N ASN A 132 -7.86 2.89 10.38
CA ASN A 132 -8.95 2.07 9.85
C ASN A 132 -9.06 0.78 10.69
N THR A 133 -9.82 -0.20 10.22
CA THR A 133 -10.02 -1.49 10.92
C THR A 133 -8.71 -2.24 11.20
N PHE A 134 -7.66 -1.98 10.43
CA PHE A 134 -6.34 -2.57 10.61
C PHE A 134 -5.39 -1.68 11.42
N GLY A 135 -5.54 -0.36 11.25
CA GLY A 135 -4.50 0.61 11.56
C GLY A 135 -4.01 0.57 13.00
N ARG A 136 -4.91 0.46 13.99
CA ARG A 136 -4.52 0.44 15.41
C ARG A 136 -3.57 -0.72 15.73
N LYS A 137 -3.89 -1.93 15.26
CA LYS A 137 -3.07 -3.11 15.51
C LYS A 137 -1.75 -3.07 14.75
N ILE A 138 -1.74 -2.50 13.54
CA ILE A 138 -0.49 -2.30 12.79
C ILE A 138 0.40 -1.29 13.52
N ILE A 139 -0.15 -0.15 13.94
CA ILE A 139 0.61 0.90 14.67
C ILE A 139 1.17 0.34 15.98
N GLU A 140 0.38 -0.44 16.73
CA GLU A 140 0.82 -1.07 17.98
C GLU A 140 2.05 -1.97 17.79
N ILE A 141 2.08 -2.77 16.72
CA ILE A 141 3.16 -3.73 16.47
C ILE A 141 4.33 -3.08 15.75
N LEU A 142 4.06 -2.32 14.68
CA LEU A 142 5.09 -1.73 13.80
C LEU A 142 5.75 -0.50 14.42
N GLY A 143 4.98 0.35 15.10
CA GLY A 143 5.45 1.66 15.56
C GLY A 143 6.61 1.59 16.55
N ARG A 144 6.78 0.48 17.27
CA ARG A 144 7.89 0.28 18.22
C ARG A 144 9.17 -0.28 17.58
N GLU A 145 9.06 -0.82 16.37
CA GLU A 145 10.10 -1.64 15.74
C GLU A 145 10.62 -1.04 14.43
N LEU A 146 9.87 -0.12 13.80
CA LEU A 146 10.14 0.38 12.45
C LEU A 146 11.57 0.92 12.28
N ASP A 147 12.09 1.70 13.24
CA ASP A 147 13.43 2.30 13.19
C ASP A 147 14.54 1.25 13.04
N LYS A 148 14.35 0.04 13.59
CA LYS A 148 15.31 -1.07 13.48
C LYS A 148 15.45 -1.53 12.03
N PHE A 149 14.45 -1.27 11.19
CA PHE A 149 14.40 -1.66 9.80
C PHE A 149 14.81 -0.55 8.83
N ILE A 150 15.06 0.68 9.28
CA ILE A 150 15.57 1.74 8.40
C ILE A 150 17.01 1.39 7.98
N ALA A 151 17.26 1.37 6.68
CA ALA A 151 18.58 1.17 6.08
C ALA A 151 19.23 2.50 5.71
N LYS A 152 18.42 3.48 5.30
CA LYS A 152 18.84 4.84 4.96
C LYS A 152 17.66 5.79 5.19
N GLU A 153 17.89 6.88 5.92
CA GLU A 153 16.92 7.96 6.10
C GLU A 153 16.67 8.72 4.80
N ALA A 154 15.50 9.35 4.66
CA ALA A 154 15.23 10.25 3.55
C ALA A 154 16.15 11.48 3.61
N GLU A 155 16.67 11.92 2.47
CA GLU A 155 17.38 13.19 2.35
C GLU A 155 16.43 14.26 1.78
N ILE A 156 16.21 15.31 2.56
CA ILE A 156 15.27 16.39 2.27
C ILE A 156 16.03 17.70 2.02
N ASP A 157 15.75 18.40 0.92
CA ASP A 157 16.23 19.76 0.69
C ASP A 157 15.22 20.78 1.20
N HIS A 158 15.48 21.36 2.36
CA HIS A 158 14.61 22.38 2.97
C HIS A 158 14.67 23.75 2.28
N ARG A 159 15.55 23.94 1.27
CA ARG A 159 15.64 25.19 0.50
C ARG A 159 14.65 25.26 -0.65
N TYR A 160 14.15 24.10 -1.10
CA TYR A 160 13.23 24.00 -2.23
C TYR A 160 11.94 23.31 -1.79
N PHE A 161 10.82 23.80 -2.30
CA PHE A 161 9.49 23.28 -1.98
C PHE A 161 8.77 22.88 -3.26
N ASN A 162 8.01 21.80 -3.17
CA ASN A 162 7.01 21.43 -4.16
C ASN A 162 5.85 22.44 -4.16
N LEU A 163 4.98 22.37 -5.17
CA LEU A 163 3.80 23.25 -5.31
C LEU A 163 2.83 23.19 -4.12
N ASP A 164 2.94 22.14 -3.31
CA ASP A 164 2.11 21.90 -2.13
C ASP A 164 2.81 22.26 -0.82
N PHE A 165 3.89 23.04 -0.92
CA PHE A 165 4.74 23.50 0.18
C PHE A 165 5.39 22.39 1.00
N THR A 166 5.49 21.18 0.45
CA THR A 166 6.34 20.14 1.03
C THR A 166 7.79 20.31 0.56
N PRO A 167 8.80 20.13 1.44
CA PRO A 167 10.21 20.15 1.03
C PRO A 167 10.52 19.12 -0.07
N VAL A 168 11.49 19.42 -0.93
CA VAL A 168 11.90 18.50 -2.01
C VAL A 168 12.67 17.32 -1.43
N VAL A 169 12.27 16.10 -1.78
CA VAL A 169 13.00 14.87 -1.43
C VAL A 169 14.11 14.63 -2.45
N LYS A 170 15.36 14.71 -2.02
CA LYS A 170 16.54 14.40 -2.86
C LYS A 170 16.75 12.91 -3.01
N SER A 171 16.54 12.16 -1.92
CA SER A 171 16.55 10.71 -1.96
C SER A 171 15.57 10.13 -0.94
N PRO A 172 14.78 9.10 -1.32
CA PRO A 172 13.78 8.53 -0.45
C PRO A 172 14.41 7.65 0.64
N LEU A 173 13.64 7.42 1.70
CA LEU A 173 13.96 6.47 2.76
C LEU A 173 14.00 5.04 2.20
N GLU A 174 14.99 4.26 2.63
CA GLU A 174 15.15 2.85 2.27
C GLU A 174 15.12 1.94 3.51
N TYR A 175 14.60 0.73 3.34
CA TYR A 175 14.44 -0.27 4.39
C TYR A 175 15.35 -1.48 4.20
N LYS A 176 15.64 -2.16 5.32
CA LYS A 176 16.34 -3.45 5.35
C LYS A 176 15.39 -4.54 4.81
N PRO A 177 15.87 -5.51 4.03
CA PRO A 177 15.04 -6.60 3.49
C PRO A 177 14.24 -7.40 4.52
N LYS A 178 14.75 -7.50 5.76
CA LYS A 178 14.06 -8.17 6.87
C LYS A 178 12.68 -7.58 7.19
N LEU A 179 12.40 -6.34 6.78
CA LEU A 179 11.10 -5.71 6.98
C LEU A 179 9.98 -6.45 6.23
N ILE A 180 10.29 -7.08 5.10
CA ILE A 180 9.30 -7.83 4.31
C ILE A 180 8.68 -8.97 5.12
N ASP A 181 9.52 -9.76 5.78
CA ASP A 181 9.08 -10.88 6.61
C ASP A 181 8.25 -10.38 7.80
N PHE A 182 8.76 -9.35 8.48
CA PHE A 182 8.08 -8.74 9.64
C PHE A 182 6.70 -8.16 9.29
N LEU A 183 6.60 -7.36 8.23
CA LEU A 183 5.32 -6.80 7.79
C LEU A 183 4.35 -7.87 7.31
N SER A 184 4.85 -8.96 6.73
CA SER A 184 4.00 -10.08 6.31
C SER A 184 3.39 -10.79 7.52
N GLU A 185 4.14 -10.96 8.61
CA GLU A 185 3.61 -11.53 9.86
C GLU A 185 2.54 -10.63 10.49
N ILE A 186 2.78 -9.31 10.51
CA ILE A 186 1.78 -8.33 10.97
C ILE A 186 0.51 -8.41 10.12
N ALA A 187 0.64 -8.39 8.79
CA ALA A 187 -0.49 -8.49 7.87
C ALA A 187 -1.31 -9.76 8.13
N ILE A 188 -0.66 -10.91 8.31
CA ILE A 188 -1.35 -12.18 8.61
C ILE A 188 -2.08 -12.10 9.96
N SER A 189 -1.42 -11.58 11.00
CA SER A 189 -2.01 -11.45 12.34
C SER A 189 -3.26 -10.57 12.31
N VAL A 190 -3.19 -9.44 11.60
CA VAL A 190 -4.30 -8.49 11.47
C VAL A 190 -5.44 -9.07 10.66
N LEU A 191 -5.16 -9.69 9.51
CA LEU A 191 -6.21 -10.27 8.65
C LEU A 191 -6.87 -11.51 9.25
N SER A 192 -6.18 -12.20 10.18
CA SER A 192 -6.72 -13.36 10.89
C SER A 192 -7.57 -12.99 12.10
N SER A 193 -7.42 -11.76 12.62
CA SER A 193 -8.24 -11.22 13.72
C SER A 193 -9.69 -11.07 13.28
#